data_AF-A0A519ZKW3-F1
#
_entry.id   AF-A0A519ZKW3-F1
#
_cell.length_a   1.000
_cell.length_b   1.000
_cell.length_c   1.000
_cell.angle_alpha   90.00
_cell.angle_beta   90.00
_cell.angle_gamma   90.00
#
_symmetry.space_group_name_H-M   'P 1'
#
loop_
_entity.id
_entity.type
_entity.pdbx_description
1 polymer ?
#
loop_
_entity_poly.entity_id
_entity_poly.type
_entity_poly.pdbx_seq_one_letter_code
_entity_poly.pdbx_strand_id
1 'polypeptide(L)'
;KRHLKANLIDAIIDCLRNKITASADYYVVESGLKNFLKLSIFLKDYVQVIEETDAPKGLKEHAEKINKILSLPALKAMIAISPKKLRFWHISRLDSAFRKHLRKELTELLRLVYELDVYETLAYTIEQKSLCLPEYLDTESLNISIEALYHPGIKGAVTNNVEIQEQNNMTFLTGSNMAGKSSFLKATGLCIFLAHIGFPVFAKSMRTTIFNGMITTINLPDNLNDGLSHYYTEVKRVKETALQLRDGGKVFVIFDELFRGTNVKDAFDASLLIINELAQIKSSVFLISTHIVELAEELKSNRNVAFKYMDTFFENNHPVFTYKLLDGISKERLGMYIVINEGIVEIIQQAAENECT
;
A
#
# COMPACT_ATOMS: atom_id res chain seq x y z
N LYS A 1 29.61 68.13 25.52
CA LYS A 1 29.08 68.61 24.23
C LYS A 1 28.38 67.45 23.52
N ARG A 2 27.04 67.44 23.58
CA ARG A 2 26.15 66.61 22.74
C ARG A 2 26.46 66.87 21.27
N HIS A 3 26.56 65.83 20.47
CA HIS A 3 25.95 65.77 19.14
C HIS A 3 25.60 64.31 18.85
N LEU A 4 24.55 63.83 19.51
CA LEU A 4 23.62 62.91 18.87
C LEU A 4 23.09 63.68 17.65
N LYS A 5 23.68 63.46 16.47
CA LYS A 5 22.87 63.48 15.26
C LYS A 5 22.01 62.22 15.34
N ALA A 6 20.94 62.29 16.13
CA ALA A 6 19.81 61.40 15.99
C ALA A 6 19.25 61.74 14.61
N ASN A 7 19.69 61.02 13.59
CA ASN A 7 19.06 61.16 12.28
C ASN A 7 17.60 60.82 12.49
N LEU A 8 16.72 61.76 12.15
CA LEU A 8 15.26 61.55 12.20
C LEU A 8 14.88 60.26 11.46
N ILE A 9 15.63 59.96 10.40
CA ILE A 9 15.54 58.73 9.61
C ILE A 9 15.84 57.49 10.47
N ASP A 10 16.91 57.47 11.26
CA ASP A 10 17.26 56.33 12.13
C ASP A 10 16.19 56.11 13.21
N ALA A 11 15.66 57.20 13.79
CA ALA A 11 14.58 57.12 14.78
C ALA A 11 13.25 56.65 14.18
N ILE A 12 12.91 57.08 12.95
CA ILE A 12 11.73 56.61 12.21
C ILE A 12 11.89 55.14 11.84
N ILE A 13 13.08 54.73 11.38
CA ILE A 13 13.41 53.34 11.08
C ILE A 13 13.28 52.47 12.33
N ASP A 14 13.82 52.90 13.48
CA ASP A 14 13.73 52.15 14.73
C ASP A 14 12.29 52.07 15.27
N CYS A 15 11.50 53.13 15.13
CA CYS A 15 10.08 53.13 15.50
C CYS A 15 9.25 52.17 14.61
N LEU A 16 9.45 52.24 13.29
CA LEU A 16 8.80 51.33 12.33
C LEU A 16 9.23 49.89 12.56
N ARG A 17 10.53 49.65 12.78
CA ARG A 17 11.08 48.35 13.14
C ARG A 17 10.40 47.81 14.38
N ASN A 18 10.38 48.56 15.49
CA ASN A 18 9.79 48.12 16.75
C ASN A 18 8.29 47.80 16.64
N LYS A 19 7.54 48.59 15.85
CA LYS A 19 6.11 48.36 15.60
C LYS A 19 5.85 47.11 14.74
N ILE A 20 6.71 46.84 13.75
CA ILE A 20 6.59 45.66 12.88
C ILE A 20 7.10 44.40 13.60
N THR A 21 8.21 44.47 14.32
CA THR A 21 8.80 43.34 15.06
C THR A 21 7.90 42.86 16.20
N ALA A 22 7.00 43.71 16.69
CA ALA A 22 6.01 43.35 17.72
C ALA A 22 4.76 42.63 17.15
N SER A 23 4.64 42.50 15.83
CA SER A 23 3.52 41.81 15.19
C SER A 23 3.73 40.29 15.19
N ALA A 24 2.64 39.53 15.36
CA ALA A 24 2.65 38.07 15.25
C ALA A 24 3.14 37.62 13.86
N ASP A 25 2.80 38.35 12.81
CA ASP A 25 3.21 38.05 11.43
C ASP A 25 4.73 38.13 11.24
N TYR A 26 5.38 39.13 11.84
CA TYR A 26 6.83 39.25 11.79
C TYR A 26 7.51 38.07 12.48
N TYR A 27 7.00 37.64 13.64
CA TYR A 27 7.52 36.48 14.35
C TYR A 27 7.43 35.21 13.50
N VAL A 28 6.30 34.97 12.83
CA VAL A 28 6.13 33.83 11.92
C VAL A 28 7.14 33.87 10.77
N VAL A 29 7.34 35.03 10.14
CA VAL A 29 8.31 35.21 9.06
C VAL A 29 9.74 35.01 9.54
N GLU A 30 10.12 35.62 10.67
CA GLU A 30 11.45 35.48 11.26
C GLU A 30 11.74 34.01 11.62
N SER A 31 10.80 33.34 12.27
CA SER A 31 10.91 31.93 12.65
C SER A 31 11.02 31.03 11.41
N GLY A 32 10.17 31.25 10.40
CA GLY A 32 10.21 30.53 9.13
C GLY A 32 11.55 30.68 8.42
N LEU A 33 12.08 31.89 8.29
CA LEU A 33 13.39 32.13 7.67
C LEU A 33 14.54 31.52 8.46
N LYS A 34 14.50 31.56 9.81
CA LYS A 34 15.51 30.91 10.65
C LYS A 34 15.53 29.39 10.43
N ASN A 35 14.37 28.75 10.40
CA ASN A 35 14.27 27.30 10.16
C ASN A 35 14.65 26.95 8.73
N PHE A 36 14.24 27.74 7.75
CA PHE A 36 14.61 27.54 6.36
C PHE A 36 16.12 27.71 6.11
N LEU A 37 16.77 28.66 6.81
CA LEU A 37 18.23 28.78 6.78
C LEU A 37 18.92 27.54 7.37
N LYS A 38 18.45 27.03 8.52
CA LYS A 38 18.98 25.78 9.08
C LYS A 38 18.84 24.62 8.10
N LEU A 39 17.66 24.47 7.48
CA LEU A 39 17.40 23.47 6.45
C LEU A 39 18.35 23.65 5.25
N SER A 40 18.56 24.88 4.78
CA SER A 40 19.44 25.15 3.64
C SER A 40 20.90 24.81 3.93
N ILE A 41 21.37 25.02 5.18
CA ILE A 41 22.71 24.60 5.63
C ILE A 41 22.80 23.08 5.64
N PHE A 42 21.83 22.40 6.26
CA PHE A 42 21.76 20.94 6.27
C PHE A 42 21.78 20.34 4.86
N LEU A 43 20.99 20.92 3.94
CA LEU A 43 20.93 20.47 2.55
C LEU A 43 22.24 20.69 1.80
N LYS A 44 22.99 21.75 2.12
CA LYS A 44 24.33 21.97 1.56
C LYS A 44 25.29 20.87 2.03
N ASP A 45 25.26 20.53 3.31
CA ASP A 45 26.09 19.46 3.88
C ASP A 45 25.71 18.09 3.28
N TYR A 46 24.41 17.83 3.11
CA TYR A 46 23.89 16.65 2.41
C TYR A 46 24.44 16.53 0.98
N VAL A 47 24.38 17.60 0.19
CA VAL A 47 24.92 17.60 -1.19
C VAL A 47 26.41 17.23 -1.19
N GLN A 48 27.19 17.82 -0.27
CA GLN A 48 28.61 17.53 -0.17
C GLN A 48 28.87 16.04 0.13
N VAL A 49 28.12 15.45 1.07
CA VAL A 49 28.23 14.02 1.40
C VAL A 49 27.90 13.14 0.19
N ILE A 50 26.86 13.47 -0.58
CA ILE A 50 26.47 12.70 -1.77
C ILE A 50 27.50 12.81 -2.90
N GLU A 51 28.14 13.97 -3.07
CA GLU A 51 29.21 14.17 -4.07
C GLU A 51 30.51 13.42 -3.69
N GLU A 52 30.81 13.31 -2.40
CA GLU A 52 32.02 12.63 -1.89
C GLU A 52 31.88 11.11 -1.78
N THR A 53 30.66 10.58 -1.82
CA THR A 53 30.35 9.15 -1.65
C THR A 53 29.97 8.47 -2.97
N ASP A 54 30.04 7.14 -3.01
CA ASP A 54 29.49 6.38 -4.15
C ASP A 54 27.97 6.20 -4.04
N ALA A 55 27.26 7.32 -3.92
CA ALA A 55 25.81 7.33 -3.83
C ALA A 55 25.14 6.83 -5.13
N PRO A 56 23.96 6.18 -5.03
CA PRO A 56 23.15 5.80 -6.19
C PRO A 56 22.85 6.98 -7.11
N LYS A 57 22.76 6.70 -8.42
CA LYS A 57 22.50 7.73 -9.46
C LYS A 57 21.31 8.63 -9.13
N GLY A 58 20.21 8.07 -8.64
CA GLY A 58 19.01 8.83 -8.27
C GLY A 58 19.26 9.86 -7.16
N LEU A 59 20.06 9.51 -6.13
CA LEU A 59 20.42 10.45 -5.07
C LEU A 59 21.41 11.51 -5.55
N LYS A 60 22.31 11.17 -6.48
CA LYS A 60 23.20 12.14 -7.14
C LYS A 60 22.41 13.17 -7.95
N GLU A 61 21.46 12.74 -8.78
CA GLU A 61 20.56 13.64 -9.53
C GLU A 61 19.70 14.51 -8.60
N HIS A 62 19.28 13.97 -7.45
CA HIS A 62 18.54 14.70 -6.42
C HIS A 62 19.40 15.79 -5.77
N ALA A 63 20.63 15.46 -5.37
CA ALA A 63 21.60 16.40 -4.82
C ALA A 63 21.96 17.52 -5.81
N GLU A 64 22.11 17.21 -7.10
CA GLU A 64 22.35 18.21 -8.15
C GLU A 64 21.21 19.24 -8.25
N LYS A 65 19.94 18.79 -8.17
CA LYS A 65 18.77 19.68 -8.17
C LYS A 65 18.76 20.59 -6.95
N ILE A 66 19.05 20.05 -5.76
CA ILE A 66 19.19 20.83 -4.53
C ILE A 66 20.30 21.87 -4.71
N ASN A 67 21.49 21.46 -5.14
CA ASN A 67 22.65 22.34 -5.29
C ASN A 67 22.38 23.49 -6.26
N LYS A 68 21.68 23.21 -7.37
CA LYS A 68 21.24 24.23 -8.33
C LYS A 68 20.37 25.30 -7.69
N ILE A 69 19.44 24.91 -6.81
CA ILE A 69 18.57 25.85 -6.09
C ILE A 69 19.39 26.61 -5.03
N LEU A 70 20.17 25.93 -4.21
CA LEU A 70 20.98 26.55 -3.15
C LEU A 70 22.04 27.52 -3.70
N SER A 71 22.48 27.30 -4.94
CA SER A 71 23.43 28.17 -5.65
C SER A 71 22.84 29.50 -6.13
N LEU A 72 21.52 29.68 -6.07
CA LEU A 72 20.87 30.94 -6.46
C LEU A 72 21.40 32.10 -5.60
N PRO A 73 21.64 33.31 -6.16
CA PRO A 73 22.34 34.37 -5.45
C PRO A 73 21.76 34.76 -4.09
N ALA A 74 20.43 34.81 -3.97
CA ALA A 74 19.77 35.14 -2.71
C ALA A 74 19.92 34.03 -1.65
N LEU A 75 19.86 32.76 -2.06
CA LEU A 75 20.01 31.60 -1.16
C LEU A 75 21.46 31.42 -0.75
N LYS A 76 22.41 31.55 -1.68
CA LYS A 76 23.84 31.55 -1.37
C LYS A 76 24.22 32.66 -0.38
N ALA A 77 23.67 33.87 -0.58
CA ALA A 77 23.86 34.97 0.36
C ALA A 77 23.21 34.68 1.73
N MET A 78 22.06 34.02 1.75
CA MET A 78 21.39 33.62 2.99
C MET A 78 22.21 32.58 3.78
N ILE A 79 22.69 31.53 3.11
CA ILE A 79 23.47 30.43 3.73
C ILE A 79 24.78 30.93 4.33
N ALA A 80 25.37 31.98 3.76
CA ALA A 80 26.56 32.64 4.32
C ALA A 80 26.29 33.39 5.64
N ILE A 81 25.03 33.65 5.98
CA ILE A 81 24.63 34.31 7.23
C ILE A 81 24.43 33.27 8.33
N SER A 82 24.98 33.52 9.53
CA SER A 82 24.68 32.68 10.69
C SER A 82 23.22 32.85 11.14
N PRO A 83 22.49 31.77 11.49
CA PRO A 83 21.11 31.87 12.01
C PRO A 83 20.96 32.81 13.22
N LYS A 84 22.01 32.91 14.06
CA LYS A 84 22.05 33.80 15.23
C LYS A 84 22.28 35.28 14.88
N LYS A 85 22.59 35.60 13.61
CA LYS A 85 22.94 36.94 13.11
C LYS A 85 21.94 37.51 12.10
N LEU A 86 20.78 36.89 11.93
CA LEU A 86 19.70 37.41 11.09
C LEU A 86 19.20 38.76 11.66
N ARG A 87 19.39 39.83 10.90
CA ARG A 87 18.94 41.19 11.24
C ARG A 87 17.65 41.51 10.48
N PHE A 88 16.91 42.52 10.96
CA PHE A 88 15.66 42.98 10.33
C PHE A 88 15.77 43.17 8.82
N TRP A 89 16.82 43.85 8.34
CA TRP A 89 17.04 44.09 6.91
C TRP A 89 17.26 42.80 6.10
N HIS A 90 17.93 41.81 6.67
CA HIS A 90 18.10 40.49 6.04
C HIS A 90 16.73 39.82 5.90
N ILE A 91 15.92 39.84 6.97
CA ILE A 91 14.57 39.26 7.01
C ILE A 91 13.68 39.89 5.95
N SER A 92 13.56 41.23 5.92
CA SER A 92 12.69 41.92 4.95
C SER A 92 13.12 41.69 3.49
N ARG A 93 14.44 41.67 3.23
CA ARG A 93 14.95 41.42 1.87
C ARG A 93 14.70 39.97 1.43
N LEU A 94 14.95 39.00 2.31
CA LEU A 94 14.74 37.58 2.03
C LEU A 94 13.27 37.24 1.88
N ASP A 95 12.40 37.73 2.76
CA ASP A 95 10.95 37.52 2.67
C ASP A 95 10.39 38.08 1.34
N SER A 96 10.79 39.30 0.96
CA SER A 96 10.42 39.89 -0.32
C SER A 96 10.92 39.05 -1.51
N ALA A 97 12.19 38.61 -1.49
CA ALA A 97 12.76 37.79 -2.54
C ALA A 97 12.05 36.43 -2.67
N PHE A 98 11.74 35.80 -1.53
CA PHE A 98 11.08 34.49 -1.46
C PHE A 98 9.64 34.55 -1.99
N ARG A 99 8.89 35.59 -1.60
CA ARG A 99 7.49 35.75 -2.03
C ARG A 99 7.35 36.15 -3.50
N LYS A 100 8.26 36.97 -4.01
CA LYS A 100 8.12 37.59 -5.35
C LYS A 100 8.90 36.87 -6.44
N HIS A 101 10.08 36.34 -6.14
CA HIS A 101 11.03 35.91 -7.16
C HIS A 101 11.47 34.44 -7.03
N LEU A 102 11.40 33.85 -5.82
CA LEU A 102 11.92 32.50 -5.57
C LEU A 102 10.86 31.49 -5.13
N ARG A 103 9.57 31.83 -5.26
CA ARG A 103 8.50 30.98 -4.76
C ARG A 103 8.54 29.58 -5.39
N LYS A 104 8.79 29.49 -6.70
CA LYS A 104 8.79 28.21 -7.42
C LYS A 104 9.95 27.32 -6.96
N GLU A 105 11.13 27.91 -6.85
CA GLU A 105 12.37 27.24 -6.45
C GLU A 105 12.31 26.78 -4.99
N LEU A 106 11.69 27.56 -4.11
CA LEU A 106 11.45 27.16 -2.72
C LEU A 106 10.45 26.01 -2.62
N THR A 107 9.36 26.06 -3.40
CA THR A 107 8.41 24.94 -3.44
C THR A 107 9.06 23.67 -3.97
N GLU A 108 9.92 23.78 -4.99
CA GLU A 108 10.68 22.63 -5.49
C GLU A 108 11.69 22.12 -4.46
N LEU A 109 12.41 23.00 -3.76
CA LEU A 109 13.33 22.59 -2.70
C LEU A 109 12.60 21.84 -1.58
N LEU A 110 11.41 22.30 -1.17
CA LEU A 110 10.59 21.60 -0.19
C LEU A 110 10.11 20.24 -0.70
N ARG A 111 9.74 20.12 -1.98
CA ARG A 111 9.39 18.84 -2.60
C ARG A 111 10.55 17.85 -2.53
N LEU A 112 11.77 18.30 -2.85
CA LEU A 112 12.98 17.49 -2.76
C LEU A 112 13.25 17.04 -1.32
N VAL A 113 13.00 17.90 -0.32
CA VAL A 113 13.12 17.53 1.10
C VAL A 113 12.09 16.47 1.49
N TYR A 114 10.84 16.59 1.04
CA TYR A 114 9.80 15.59 1.30
C TYR A 114 10.12 14.24 0.65
N GLU A 115 10.75 14.23 -0.52
CA GLU A 115 11.23 12.98 -1.14
C GLU A 115 12.32 12.32 -0.29
N LEU A 116 13.26 13.08 0.29
CA LEU A 116 14.27 12.53 1.20
C LEU A 116 13.67 11.94 2.46
N ASP A 117 12.67 12.62 3.05
CA ASP A 117 11.94 12.13 4.23
C ASP A 117 11.25 10.78 3.95
N VAL A 118 10.66 10.64 2.75
CA VAL A 118 10.10 9.36 2.30
C VAL A 118 11.19 8.30 2.13
N TYR A 119 12.32 8.62 1.49
CA TYR A 119 13.41 7.65 1.29
C TYR A 119 14.02 7.17 2.61
N GLU A 120 14.27 8.07 3.56
CA GLU A 120 14.76 7.74 4.89
C GLU A 120 13.76 6.85 5.64
N THR A 121 12.48 7.24 5.64
CA THR A 121 11.41 6.46 6.27
C THR A 121 11.29 5.06 5.68
N LEU A 122 11.40 4.93 4.35
CA LEU A 122 11.36 3.64 3.66
C LEU A 122 12.57 2.78 4.03
N ALA A 123 13.78 3.33 3.98
CA ALA A 123 15.00 2.61 4.34
C ALA A 123 14.94 2.09 5.78
N TYR A 124 14.53 2.94 6.73
CA TYR A 124 14.34 2.56 8.11
C TYR A 124 13.26 1.47 8.27
N THR A 125 12.12 1.61 7.59
CA THR A 125 11.01 0.65 7.67
C THR A 125 11.40 -0.71 7.08
N ILE A 126 12.17 -0.73 5.99
CA ILE A 126 12.70 -1.95 5.37
C ILE A 126 13.55 -2.72 6.36
N GLU A 127 14.50 -2.05 7.01
CA GLU A 127 15.39 -2.66 8.00
C GLU A 127 14.61 -3.18 9.23
N GLN A 128 13.79 -2.32 9.84
CA GLN A 128 13.07 -2.65 11.07
C GLN A 128 12.05 -3.78 10.90
N LYS A 129 11.40 -3.86 9.73
CA LYS A 129 10.36 -4.87 9.47
C LYS A 129 10.83 -6.01 8.57
N SER A 130 12.10 -6.01 8.17
CA SER A 130 12.67 -6.99 7.23
C SER A 130 11.86 -7.11 5.93
N LEU A 131 11.43 -5.97 5.39
CA LEU A 131 10.72 -5.92 4.10
C LEU A 131 11.70 -6.13 2.96
N CYS A 132 11.20 -6.49 1.78
CA CYS A 132 12.02 -6.55 0.57
C CYS A 132 11.53 -5.56 -0.49
N LEU A 133 12.46 -5.06 -1.30
CA LEU A 133 12.11 -4.37 -2.54
C LEU A 133 11.83 -5.44 -3.61
N PRO A 134 10.71 -5.33 -4.35
CA PRO A 134 10.37 -6.28 -5.40
C PRO A 134 11.31 -6.14 -6.61
N GLU A 135 11.66 -7.28 -7.20
CA GLU A 135 12.37 -7.36 -8.47
C GLU A 135 11.35 -7.50 -9.61
N TYR A 136 11.41 -6.59 -10.58
CA TYR A 136 10.51 -6.62 -11.74
C TYR A 136 11.14 -7.42 -12.87
N LEU A 137 10.38 -8.37 -13.40
CA LEU A 137 10.82 -9.23 -14.49
C LEU A 137 10.51 -8.57 -15.83
N ASP A 138 11.56 -8.31 -16.62
CA ASP A 138 11.46 -7.85 -18.01
C ASP A 138 11.29 -9.04 -18.96
N THR A 139 10.19 -9.79 -18.77
CA THR A 139 9.87 -10.98 -19.57
C THR A 139 8.45 -10.91 -20.10
N GLU A 140 8.24 -11.45 -21.30
CA GLU A 140 6.89 -11.56 -21.86
C GLU A 140 6.01 -12.49 -21.03
N SER A 141 6.59 -13.60 -20.54
CA SER A 141 5.92 -14.61 -19.72
C SER A 141 5.55 -14.08 -18.33
N LEU A 142 4.33 -14.40 -17.90
CA LEU A 142 3.80 -14.08 -16.59
C LEU A 142 4.54 -14.86 -15.50
N ASN A 143 5.02 -14.15 -14.47
CA ASN A 143 5.66 -14.74 -13.30
C ASN A 143 5.46 -13.88 -12.04
N ILE A 144 5.03 -14.52 -10.96
CA ILE A 144 5.02 -13.98 -9.60
C ILE A 144 5.65 -15.04 -8.70
N SER A 145 6.70 -14.66 -7.98
CA SER A 145 7.32 -15.47 -6.92
C SER A 145 7.41 -14.61 -5.66
N ILE A 146 6.83 -15.06 -4.56
CA ILE A 146 6.88 -14.38 -3.26
C ILE A 146 7.31 -15.40 -2.21
N GLU A 147 8.44 -15.17 -1.57
CA GLU A 147 8.95 -16.00 -0.48
C GLU A 147 8.55 -15.42 0.87
N ALA A 148 8.00 -16.27 1.74
CA ALA A 148 7.61 -15.93 3.10
C ALA A 148 6.69 -14.69 3.20
N LEU A 149 5.68 -14.62 2.32
CA LEU A 149 4.59 -13.63 2.34
C LEU A 149 3.88 -13.64 3.70
N TYR A 150 3.60 -12.46 4.24
CA TYR A 150 2.78 -12.31 5.43
C TYR A 150 1.89 -11.06 5.38
N HIS A 151 0.80 -11.09 6.15
CA HIS A 151 -0.10 -9.94 6.25
C HIS A 151 0.32 -9.01 7.40
N PRO A 152 0.62 -7.72 7.18
CA PRO A 152 1.13 -6.82 8.22
C PRO A 152 0.14 -6.53 9.35
N GLY A 153 -1.17 -6.63 9.07
CA GLY A 153 -2.23 -6.45 10.07
C GLY A 153 -2.43 -7.65 11.02
N ILE A 154 -1.70 -8.76 10.84
CA ILE A 154 -1.83 -9.96 11.67
C ILE A 154 -0.54 -10.15 12.48
N LYS A 155 -0.65 -10.04 13.80
CA LYS A 155 0.49 -10.25 14.71
C LYS A 155 0.88 -11.73 14.70
N GLY A 156 2.16 -12.04 14.47
CA GLY A 156 2.63 -13.43 14.41
C GLY A 156 2.09 -14.20 13.20
N ALA A 157 1.82 -13.50 12.09
CA ALA A 157 1.30 -14.11 10.86
C ALA A 157 2.19 -15.27 10.38
N VAL A 158 1.57 -16.40 10.09
CA VAL A 158 2.23 -17.54 9.45
C VAL A 158 2.57 -17.15 8.01
N THR A 159 3.84 -17.31 7.64
CA THR A 159 4.34 -16.96 6.32
C THR A 159 4.00 -18.04 5.29
N ASN A 160 3.74 -17.63 4.05
CA ASN A 160 3.42 -18.53 2.92
C ASN A 160 4.25 -18.19 1.68
N ASN A 161 4.50 -19.16 0.82
CA ASN A 161 5.13 -18.91 -0.47
C ASN A 161 4.05 -18.83 -1.56
N VAL A 162 4.25 -17.96 -2.54
CA VAL A 162 3.35 -17.78 -3.69
C VAL A 162 4.16 -17.96 -4.96
N GLU A 163 3.74 -18.88 -5.81
CA GLU A 163 4.35 -19.13 -7.12
C GLU A 163 3.24 -19.19 -8.17
N ILE A 164 3.25 -18.24 -9.09
CA ILE A 164 2.28 -18.12 -10.19
C ILE A 164 3.07 -17.88 -11.48
N GLN A 165 2.83 -18.73 -12.46
CA GLN A 165 3.48 -18.70 -13.77
C GLN A 165 2.39 -18.78 -14.85
N GLU A 166 2.74 -18.50 -16.09
CA GLU A 166 1.78 -18.50 -17.21
C GLU A 166 0.98 -19.81 -17.34
N GLN A 167 1.64 -20.96 -17.12
CA GLN A 167 0.97 -22.26 -17.19
C GLN A 167 0.07 -22.58 -16.00
N ASN A 168 0.12 -21.82 -14.91
CA ASN A 168 -0.70 -21.99 -13.71
C ASN A 168 -1.22 -20.64 -13.17
N ASN A 169 -1.59 -19.75 -14.09
CA ASN A 169 -1.93 -18.36 -13.83
C ASN A 169 -3.27 -18.16 -13.07
N MET A 170 -4.01 -19.24 -12.83
CA MET A 170 -5.22 -19.23 -12.01
C MET A 170 -5.00 -20.07 -10.75
N THR A 171 -5.08 -19.45 -9.58
CA THR A 171 -5.07 -20.15 -8.30
C THR A 171 -6.50 -20.27 -7.78
N PHE A 172 -6.97 -21.51 -7.62
CA PHE A 172 -8.26 -21.83 -7.05
C PHE A 172 -8.08 -22.26 -5.59
N LEU A 173 -8.50 -21.38 -4.67
CA LEU A 173 -8.24 -21.49 -3.23
C LEU A 173 -9.46 -22.01 -2.47
N THR A 174 -9.29 -23.15 -1.82
CA THR A 174 -10.32 -23.77 -0.96
C THR A 174 -9.90 -23.81 0.51
N GLY A 175 -10.82 -24.19 1.39
CA GLY A 175 -10.59 -24.30 2.83
C GLY A 175 -11.69 -23.64 3.65
N SER A 176 -11.64 -23.80 4.96
CA SER A 176 -12.59 -23.16 5.88
C SER A 176 -12.45 -21.62 5.85
N ASN A 177 -13.52 -20.89 6.21
CA ASN A 177 -13.47 -19.43 6.36
C ASN A 177 -12.49 -18.99 7.44
N MET A 178 -12.34 -19.79 8.50
CA MET A 178 -11.41 -19.52 9.60
C MET A 178 -9.96 -19.93 9.29
N ALA A 179 -9.71 -20.64 8.19
CA ALA A 179 -8.38 -21.11 7.81
C ALA A 179 -7.47 -20.00 7.22
N GLY A 180 -8.00 -18.78 7.03
CA GLY A 180 -7.20 -17.62 6.64
C GLY A 180 -7.17 -17.32 5.13
N LYS A 181 -8.11 -17.84 4.34
CA LYS A 181 -8.20 -17.60 2.87
C LYS A 181 -8.16 -16.11 2.53
N SER A 182 -9.07 -15.31 3.08
CA SER A 182 -9.15 -13.88 2.79
C SER A 182 -7.91 -13.12 3.28
N SER A 183 -7.26 -13.56 4.36
CA SER A 183 -6.00 -12.97 4.85
C SER A 183 -4.86 -13.22 3.87
N PHE A 184 -4.75 -14.44 3.33
CA PHE A 184 -3.78 -14.79 2.29
C PHE A 184 -4.02 -13.96 1.02
N LEU A 185 -5.26 -13.92 0.52
CA LEU A 185 -5.61 -13.12 -0.65
C LEU A 185 -5.25 -11.63 -0.47
N LYS A 186 -5.60 -11.05 0.69
CA LYS A 186 -5.25 -9.66 1.02
C LYS A 186 -3.74 -9.44 1.09
N ALA A 187 -2.98 -10.39 1.65
CA ALA A 187 -1.52 -10.28 1.73
C ALA A 187 -0.88 -10.28 0.33
N THR A 188 -1.27 -11.22 -0.53
CA THR A 188 -0.76 -11.31 -1.91
C THR A 188 -1.13 -10.06 -2.70
N GLY A 189 -2.39 -9.65 -2.64
CA GLY A 189 -2.87 -8.44 -3.30
C GLY A 189 -2.17 -7.16 -2.81
N LEU A 190 -1.94 -7.04 -1.50
CA LEU A 190 -1.21 -5.91 -0.92
C LEU A 190 0.23 -5.85 -1.43
N CYS A 191 0.93 -6.98 -1.55
CA CYS A 191 2.30 -6.99 -2.08
C CYS A 191 2.33 -6.57 -3.56
N ILE A 192 1.37 -7.04 -4.37
CA ILE A 192 1.24 -6.60 -5.76
C ILE A 192 0.97 -5.09 -5.84
N PHE A 193 0.03 -4.58 -5.05
CA PHE A 193 -0.27 -3.15 -5.00
C PHE A 193 0.95 -2.32 -4.60
N LEU A 194 1.64 -2.69 -3.51
CA LEU A 194 2.84 -2.00 -3.02
C LEU A 194 3.97 -2.02 -4.05
N ALA A 195 4.18 -3.14 -4.72
CA ALA A 195 5.15 -3.21 -5.81
C ALA A 195 4.82 -2.20 -6.91
N HIS A 196 3.57 -2.11 -7.37
CA HIS A 196 3.22 -1.20 -8.48
C HIS A 196 3.32 0.29 -8.13
N ILE A 197 3.33 0.66 -6.84
CA ILE A 197 3.58 2.03 -6.39
C ILE A 197 5.05 2.28 -6.01
N GLY A 198 5.93 1.27 -6.18
CA GLY A 198 7.37 1.38 -5.91
C GLY A 198 7.77 1.23 -4.45
N PHE A 199 6.92 0.62 -3.61
CA PHE A 199 7.15 0.45 -2.18
C PHE A 199 7.70 -0.96 -1.86
N PRO A 200 8.41 -1.12 -0.72
CA PRO A 200 8.80 -2.42 -0.23
C PRO A 200 7.56 -3.25 0.18
N VAL A 201 7.67 -4.57 0.07
CA VAL A 201 6.57 -5.51 0.26
C VAL A 201 6.77 -6.38 1.52
N PHE A 202 5.67 -6.92 2.05
CA PHE A 202 5.65 -7.76 3.27
C PHE A 202 5.97 -9.22 2.94
N ALA A 203 7.22 -9.44 2.51
CA ALA A 203 7.77 -10.74 2.16
C ALA A 203 9.29 -10.73 2.34
N LYS A 204 9.90 -11.91 2.37
CA LYS A 204 11.37 -12.05 2.41
C LYS A 204 12.00 -11.75 1.05
N SER A 205 11.35 -12.17 -0.03
CA SER A 205 11.74 -11.83 -1.40
C SER A 205 10.51 -11.81 -2.30
N MET A 206 10.54 -10.99 -3.35
CA MET A 206 9.46 -10.92 -4.34
C MET A 206 10.01 -10.65 -5.74
N ARG A 207 9.55 -11.44 -6.71
CA ARG A 207 9.68 -11.20 -8.15
C ARG A 207 8.30 -11.11 -8.77
N THR A 208 8.09 -10.16 -9.67
CA THR A 208 6.78 -9.99 -10.31
C THR A 208 6.90 -9.43 -11.72
N THR A 209 6.03 -9.90 -12.61
CA THR A 209 5.67 -9.16 -13.83
C THR A 209 4.91 -7.88 -13.46
N ILE A 210 4.96 -6.88 -14.35
CA ILE A 210 4.18 -5.65 -14.23
C ILE A 210 2.78 -5.86 -14.83
N PHE A 211 1.76 -5.45 -14.08
CA PHE A 211 0.36 -5.47 -14.46
C PHE A 211 -0.12 -4.06 -14.84
N ASN A 212 -1.07 -4.00 -15.78
CA ASN A 212 -1.74 -2.75 -16.18
C ASN A 212 -2.83 -2.34 -15.20
N GLY A 213 -3.31 -3.26 -14.38
CA GLY A 213 -4.37 -3.00 -13.42
C GLY A 213 -4.53 -4.14 -12.42
N MET A 214 -5.22 -3.83 -11.32
CA MET A 214 -5.59 -4.78 -10.29
C MET A 214 -7.07 -4.63 -9.97
N ILE A 215 -7.78 -5.75 -9.87
CA ILE A 215 -9.20 -5.80 -9.50
C ILE A 215 -9.37 -6.74 -8.32
N THR A 216 -10.12 -6.29 -7.32
CA THR A 216 -10.41 -7.11 -6.14
C THR A 216 -11.88 -7.08 -5.79
N THR A 217 -12.46 -8.25 -5.60
CA THR A 217 -13.77 -8.44 -4.99
C THR A 217 -13.57 -9.15 -3.66
N ILE A 218 -13.20 -8.41 -2.62
CA ILE A 218 -13.00 -8.91 -1.26
C ILE A 218 -13.88 -8.10 -0.31
N ASN A 219 -14.77 -8.76 0.45
CA ASN A 219 -15.65 -8.13 1.45
C ASN A 219 -16.29 -6.83 0.95
N LEU A 220 -17.11 -6.91 -0.09
CA LEU A 220 -17.86 -5.74 -0.57
C LEU A 220 -18.72 -5.17 0.58
N PRO A 221 -18.53 -3.90 0.98
CA PRO A 221 -19.30 -3.34 2.08
C PRO A 221 -20.79 -3.25 1.71
N ASP A 222 -21.64 -3.45 2.72
CA ASP A 222 -23.09 -3.39 2.57
C ASP A 222 -23.53 -1.95 2.28
N ASN A 223 -23.78 -1.62 1.01
CA ASN A 223 -24.52 -0.41 0.65
C ASN A 223 -26.02 -0.71 0.66
N LEU A 224 -26.61 -0.79 1.85
CA LEU A 224 -28.07 -0.83 2.03
C LEU A 224 -28.79 0.37 1.38
N ASN A 225 -28.07 1.46 1.15
CA ASN A 225 -28.61 2.70 0.59
C ASN A 225 -28.76 2.70 -0.95
N ASP A 226 -28.10 1.80 -1.70
CA ASP A 226 -28.14 1.82 -3.17
C ASP A 226 -29.24 0.93 -3.78
N GLY A 227 -30.00 0.20 -2.96
CA GLY A 227 -31.12 -0.64 -3.44
C GLY A 227 -30.73 -1.79 -4.39
N LEU A 228 -29.43 -2.02 -4.61
CA LEU A 228 -28.92 -3.12 -5.43
C LEU A 228 -28.63 -4.34 -4.55
N SER A 229 -29.04 -5.53 -4.99
CA SER A 229 -28.68 -6.77 -4.29
C SER A 229 -27.16 -6.99 -4.32
N HIS A 230 -26.61 -7.60 -3.26
CA HIS A 230 -25.19 -7.96 -3.18
C HIS A 230 -24.70 -8.69 -4.43
N TYR A 231 -25.51 -9.62 -4.91
CA TYR A 231 -25.25 -10.37 -6.15
C TYR A 231 -25.04 -9.46 -7.37
N TYR A 232 -25.87 -8.42 -7.56
CA TYR A 232 -25.74 -7.54 -8.71
C TYR A 232 -24.46 -6.67 -8.66
N THR A 233 -24.01 -6.30 -7.46
CA THR A 233 -22.73 -5.61 -7.28
C THR A 233 -21.56 -6.53 -7.66
N GLU A 234 -21.59 -7.80 -7.27
CA GLU A 234 -20.59 -8.80 -7.69
C GLU A 234 -20.59 -8.99 -9.21
N VAL A 235 -21.76 -9.11 -9.84
CA VAL A 235 -21.89 -9.20 -11.31
C VAL A 235 -21.28 -7.97 -12.00
N LYS A 236 -21.51 -6.77 -11.47
CA LYS A 236 -20.88 -5.54 -11.99
C LYS A 236 -19.35 -5.60 -11.92
N ARG A 237 -18.77 -6.11 -10.82
CA ARG A 237 -17.30 -6.27 -10.69
C ARG A 237 -16.73 -7.29 -11.68
N VAL A 238 -17.42 -8.39 -11.89
CA VAL A 238 -17.03 -9.38 -12.91
C VAL A 238 -17.10 -8.76 -14.31
N LYS A 239 -18.13 -7.95 -14.60
CA LYS A 239 -18.24 -7.21 -15.87
C LYS A 239 -17.11 -6.19 -16.05
N GLU A 240 -16.77 -5.42 -15.02
CA GLU A 240 -15.62 -4.50 -15.03
C GLU A 240 -14.32 -5.25 -15.33
N THR A 241 -14.14 -6.42 -14.74
CA THR A 241 -13.00 -7.31 -15.00
C THR A 241 -12.95 -7.74 -16.46
N ALA A 242 -14.06 -8.22 -17.01
CA ALA A 242 -14.14 -8.61 -18.41
C ALA A 242 -13.82 -7.45 -19.37
N LEU A 243 -14.26 -6.22 -19.04
CA LEU A 243 -13.95 -5.04 -19.85
C LEU A 243 -12.45 -4.70 -19.83
N GLN A 244 -11.79 -4.72 -18.67
CA GLN A 244 -10.34 -4.48 -18.59
C GLN A 244 -9.52 -5.54 -19.32
N LEU A 245 -9.94 -6.81 -19.24
CA LEU A 245 -9.28 -7.91 -19.93
C LEU A 245 -9.43 -7.79 -21.45
N ARG A 246 -10.61 -7.38 -21.93
CA ARG A 246 -10.87 -7.15 -23.38
C ARG A 246 -9.95 -6.08 -23.96
N ASP A 247 -9.63 -5.05 -23.19
CA ASP A 247 -8.79 -3.93 -23.65
C ASP A 247 -7.28 -4.30 -23.71
N GLY A 248 -6.93 -5.58 -23.46
CA GLY A 248 -5.63 -6.18 -23.77
C GLY A 248 -4.58 -6.08 -22.67
N GLY A 249 -4.94 -5.62 -21.46
CA GLY A 249 -4.03 -5.48 -20.34
C GLY A 249 -3.71 -6.80 -19.62
N LYS A 250 -2.50 -6.90 -19.06
CA LYS A 250 -2.18 -7.89 -18.01
C LYS A 250 -2.82 -7.41 -16.72
N VAL A 251 -3.83 -8.12 -16.20
CA VAL A 251 -4.55 -7.71 -14.98
C VAL A 251 -4.31 -8.72 -13.86
N PHE A 252 -4.18 -8.24 -12.63
CA PHE A 252 -4.16 -9.06 -11.43
C PHE A 252 -5.54 -9.05 -10.76
N VAL A 253 -6.22 -10.19 -10.73
CA VAL A 253 -7.61 -10.29 -10.27
C VAL A 253 -7.70 -11.14 -9.01
N ILE A 254 -8.36 -10.62 -7.99
CA ILE A 254 -8.76 -11.38 -6.80
C ILE A 254 -10.28 -11.44 -6.73
N PHE A 255 -10.82 -12.65 -6.66
CA PHE A 255 -12.21 -12.88 -6.29
C PHE A 255 -12.26 -13.70 -5.00
N ASP A 256 -12.79 -13.09 -3.94
CA ASP A 256 -13.06 -13.79 -2.70
C ASP A 256 -14.52 -14.24 -2.72
N GLU A 257 -14.74 -15.56 -2.82
CA GLU A 257 -16.02 -16.28 -2.96
C GLU A 257 -17.03 -15.55 -3.87
N LEU A 258 -17.01 -15.88 -5.17
CA LEU A 258 -17.94 -15.32 -6.14
C LEU A 258 -19.40 -15.67 -5.83
N PHE A 259 -20.31 -14.70 -6.09
CA PHE A 259 -21.75 -14.91 -6.13
C PHE A 259 -22.39 -15.39 -4.83
N ARG A 260 -21.89 -14.94 -3.66
CA ARG A 260 -22.42 -15.36 -2.35
C ARG A 260 -23.87 -14.92 -2.12
N GLY A 261 -24.32 -13.88 -2.82
CA GLY A 261 -25.63 -13.27 -2.64
C GLY A 261 -26.81 -13.95 -3.33
N THR A 262 -26.64 -15.16 -3.87
CA THR A 262 -27.70 -15.92 -4.58
C THR A 262 -27.81 -17.36 -4.08
N ASN A 263 -28.75 -18.13 -4.63
CA ASN A 263 -28.91 -19.56 -4.32
C ASN A 263 -27.63 -20.34 -4.65
N VAL A 264 -27.29 -21.34 -3.84
CA VAL A 264 -26.06 -22.14 -3.98
C VAL A 264 -25.89 -22.72 -5.39
N LYS A 265 -26.98 -23.18 -6.03
CA LYS A 265 -26.95 -23.71 -7.39
C LYS A 265 -26.61 -22.62 -8.42
N ASP A 266 -27.26 -21.46 -8.34
CA ASP A 266 -26.99 -20.34 -9.24
C ASP A 266 -25.55 -19.82 -9.04
N ALA A 267 -25.08 -19.77 -7.79
CA ALA A 267 -23.71 -19.39 -7.46
C ALA A 267 -22.69 -20.38 -8.04
N PHE A 268 -22.97 -21.70 -7.95
CA PHE A 268 -22.17 -22.74 -8.58
C PHE A 268 -22.13 -22.55 -10.10
N ASP A 269 -23.28 -22.53 -10.77
CA ASP A 269 -23.38 -22.49 -12.23
C ASP A 269 -22.72 -21.22 -12.81
N ALA A 270 -22.98 -20.07 -12.18
CA ALA A 270 -22.39 -18.80 -12.58
C ALA A 270 -20.87 -18.75 -12.32
N SER A 271 -20.41 -19.24 -11.17
CA SER A 271 -18.97 -19.28 -10.87
C SER A 271 -18.23 -20.19 -11.84
N LEU A 272 -18.77 -21.39 -12.11
CA LEU A 272 -18.17 -22.33 -13.03
C LEU A 272 -18.02 -21.73 -14.44
N LEU A 273 -19.09 -21.11 -14.94
CA LEU A 273 -19.08 -20.45 -16.25
C LEU A 273 -17.99 -19.37 -16.32
N ILE A 274 -17.99 -18.44 -15.36
CA ILE A 274 -17.04 -17.31 -15.37
C ILE A 274 -15.60 -17.79 -15.20
N ILE A 275 -15.34 -18.73 -14.29
CA ILE A 275 -13.99 -19.24 -14.03
C ILE A 275 -13.43 -19.96 -15.26
N ASN A 276 -14.25 -20.75 -15.97
CA ASN A 276 -13.83 -21.42 -17.21
C ASN A 276 -13.43 -20.42 -18.31
N GLU A 277 -14.20 -19.34 -18.48
CA GLU A 277 -13.88 -18.28 -19.45
C GLU A 277 -12.59 -17.54 -19.07
N LEU A 278 -12.42 -17.19 -17.80
CA LEU A 278 -11.20 -16.54 -17.31
C LEU A 278 -9.96 -17.44 -17.42
N ALA A 279 -10.11 -18.76 -17.25
CA ALA A 279 -9.02 -19.71 -17.38
C ALA A 279 -8.43 -19.74 -18.80
N GLN A 280 -9.17 -19.30 -19.83
CA GLN A 280 -8.64 -19.18 -21.20
C GLN A 280 -7.65 -18.01 -21.35
N ILE A 281 -7.65 -17.04 -20.43
CA ILE A 281 -6.82 -15.85 -20.50
C ILE A 281 -5.50 -16.09 -19.78
N LYS A 282 -4.42 -16.33 -20.53
CA LYS A 282 -3.08 -16.67 -19.98
C LYS A 282 -2.26 -15.46 -19.54
N SER A 283 -2.58 -14.27 -20.07
CA SER A 283 -1.81 -13.04 -19.85
C SER A 283 -2.06 -12.39 -18.48
N SER A 284 -3.05 -12.84 -17.72
CA SER A 284 -3.51 -12.24 -16.47
C SER A 284 -3.47 -13.24 -15.31
N VAL A 285 -3.46 -12.76 -14.08
CA VAL A 285 -3.49 -13.61 -12.88
C VAL A 285 -4.88 -13.60 -12.26
N PHE A 286 -5.35 -14.78 -11.86
CA PHE A 286 -6.62 -14.94 -11.16
C PHE A 286 -6.42 -15.69 -9.84
N LEU A 287 -6.70 -15.04 -8.72
CA LEU A 287 -6.77 -15.65 -7.40
C LEU A 287 -8.24 -15.73 -6.99
N ILE A 288 -8.78 -16.94 -6.95
CA ILE A 288 -10.21 -17.16 -6.74
C ILE A 288 -10.38 -18.04 -5.51
N SER A 289 -10.97 -17.53 -4.44
CA SER A 289 -11.41 -18.38 -3.33
C SER A 289 -12.86 -18.83 -3.51
N THR A 290 -13.20 -19.98 -2.93
CA THR A 290 -14.58 -20.42 -2.83
C THR A 290 -14.82 -21.25 -1.57
N HIS A 291 -16.08 -21.32 -1.15
CA HIS A 291 -16.58 -22.30 -0.19
C HIS A 291 -17.25 -23.51 -0.87
N ILE A 292 -17.48 -23.44 -2.19
CA ILE A 292 -18.13 -24.48 -2.99
C ILE A 292 -17.06 -25.41 -3.56
N VAL A 293 -16.75 -26.48 -2.81
CA VAL A 293 -15.66 -27.41 -3.13
C VAL A 293 -15.94 -28.21 -4.41
N GLU A 294 -17.21 -28.43 -4.72
CA GLU A 294 -17.69 -29.17 -5.88
C GLU A 294 -17.23 -28.54 -7.20
N LEU A 295 -17.04 -27.21 -7.24
CA LEU A 295 -16.49 -26.51 -8.41
C LEU A 295 -15.10 -27.04 -8.80
N ALA A 296 -14.33 -27.52 -7.83
CA ALA A 296 -12.98 -27.97 -8.07
C ALA A 296 -12.93 -29.18 -9.01
N GLU A 297 -13.90 -30.09 -8.94
CA GLU A 297 -13.96 -31.27 -9.81
C GLU A 297 -14.18 -30.89 -11.28
N GLU A 298 -15.09 -29.95 -11.54
CA GLU A 298 -15.38 -29.46 -12.90
C GLU A 298 -14.21 -28.68 -13.50
N LEU A 299 -13.49 -27.93 -12.65
CA LEU A 299 -12.38 -27.08 -13.07
C LEU A 299 -11.07 -27.85 -13.36
N LYS A 300 -10.96 -29.12 -12.96
CA LYS A 300 -9.76 -29.96 -13.22
C LYS A 300 -9.45 -30.13 -14.70
N SER A 301 -10.44 -29.93 -15.57
CA SER A 301 -10.27 -29.94 -17.03
C SER A 301 -9.34 -28.81 -17.52
N ASN A 302 -9.24 -27.71 -16.78
CA ASN A 302 -8.36 -26.58 -17.09
C ASN A 302 -6.95 -26.80 -16.53
N ARG A 303 -5.97 -27.03 -17.43
CA ARG A 303 -4.59 -27.34 -17.05
C ARG A 303 -3.84 -26.23 -16.30
N ASN A 304 -4.32 -24.99 -16.39
CA ASN A 304 -3.72 -23.83 -15.73
C ASN A 304 -4.35 -23.44 -14.40
N VAL A 305 -5.29 -24.23 -13.92
CA VAL A 305 -5.86 -24.03 -12.59
C VAL A 305 -4.97 -24.77 -11.58
N ALA A 306 -4.26 -23.99 -10.76
CA ALA A 306 -3.57 -24.49 -9.59
C ALA A 306 -4.54 -24.56 -8.42
N PHE A 307 -4.85 -25.77 -7.97
CA PHE A 307 -5.66 -25.99 -6.78
C PHE A 307 -4.79 -25.84 -5.54
N LYS A 308 -5.19 -24.92 -4.65
CA LYS A 308 -4.54 -24.69 -3.36
C LYS A 308 -5.59 -24.72 -2.25
N TYR A 309 -5.16 -25.04 -1.04
CA TYR A 309 -6.01 -24.92 0.14
C TYR A 309 -5.26 -24.40 1.35
N MET A 310 -6.00 -23.74 2.25
CA MET A 310 -5.49 -23.39 3.56
C MET A 310 -5.66 -24.58 4.49
N ASP A 311 -4.56 -25.08 5.02
CA ASP A 311 -4.50 -26.34 5.74
C ASP A 311 -5.18 -26.26 7.13
N THR A 312 -5.89 -27.33 7.45
CA THR A 312 -6.68 -27.50 8.66
C THR A 312 -6.78 -28.99 8.93
N PHE A 313 -6.55 -29.40 10.17
CA PHE A 313 -6.70 -30.78 10.61
C PHE A 313 -7.39 -30.84 11.96
N PHE A 314 -7.83 -32.03 12.35
CA PHE A 314 -8.42 -32.27 13.66
C PHE A 314 -7.41 -32.90 14.61
N GLU A 315 -7.29 -32.33 15.80
CA GLU A 315 -6.53 -32.89 16.92
C GLU A 315 -7.44 -32.90 18.15
N ASN A 316 -7.60 -34.07 18.79
CA ASN A 316 -8.50 -34.25 19.95
C ASN A 316 -9.94 -33.74 19.71
N ASN A 317 -10.52 -34.02 18.54
CA ASN A 317 -11.82 -33.48 18.11
C ASN A 317 -11.89 -31.95 18.11
N HIS A 318 -10.77 -31.23 17.98
CA HIS A 318 -10.75 -29.79 17.79
C HIS A 318 -10.04 -29.42 16.48
N PRO A 319 -10.57 -28.43 15.73
CA PRO A 319 -9.96 -27.98 14.49
C PRO A 319 -8.73 -27.12 14.79
N VAL A 320 -7.60 -27.50 14.19
CA VAL A 320 -6.35 -26.76 14.25
C VAL A 320 -6.13 -26.10 12.89
N PHE A 321 -6.03 -24.77 12.89
CA PHE A 321 -5.76 -23.98 11.70
C PHE A 321 -4.26 -23.69 11.63
N THR A 322 -3.58 -24.29 10.65
CA THR A 322 -2.12 -24.09 10.49
C THR A 322 -1.79 -22.79 9.78
N TYR A 323 -2.77 -22.22 9.07
CA TYR A 323 -2.62 -21.04 8.21
C TYR A 323 -1.54 -21.22 7.12
N LYS A 324 -1.22 -22.46 6.77
CA LYS A 324 -0.30 -22.82 5.69
C LYS A 324 -1.06 -23.10 4.41
N LEU A 325 -0.57 -22.54 3.31
CA LEU A 325 -1.05 -22.81 1.96
C LEU A 325 -0.42 -24.10 1.45
N LEU A 326 -1.24 -25.07 1.06
CA LEU A 326 -0.80 -26.35 0.50
C LEU A 326 -1.43 -26.60 -0.88
N ASP A 327 -0.82 -27.51 -1.64
CA ASP A 327 -1.33 -27.97 -2.94
C ASP A 327 -2.50 -28.95 -2.80
N GLY A 328 -3.55 -28.74 -3.58
CA GLY A 328 -4.72 -29.59 -3.64
C GLY A 328 -6.02 -28.89 -3.23
N ILE A 329 -7.00 -29.70 -2.85
CA ILE A 329 -8.36 -29.26 -2.49
C ILE A 329 -8.63 -29.68 -1.05
N SER A 330 -9.20 -28.78 -0.25
CA SER A 330 -9.58 -29.07 1.14
C SER A 330 -10.63 -30.18 1.20
N LYS A 331 -10.42 -31.17 2.08
CA LYS A 331 -11.37 -32.29 2.31
C LYS A 331 -12.27 -32.08 3.54
N GLU A 332 -11.94 -31.13 4.40
CA GLU A 332 -12.52 -31.01 5.74
C GLU A 332 -13.86 -30.26 5.75
N ARG A 333 -14.84 -30.80 6.48
CA ARG A 333 -16.19 -30.23 6.65
C ARG A 333 -16.36 -29.55 8.01
N LEU A 334 -15.66 -28.44 8.21
CA LEU A 334 -15.65 -27.72 9.50
C LEU A 334 -17.04 -27.23 9.95
N GLY A 335 -17.90 -26.82 9.01
CA GLY A 335 -19.21 -26.23 9.37
C GLY A 335 -20.09 -27.16 10.19
N MET A 336 -20.15 -28.45 9.83
CA MET A 336 -20.94 -29.43 10.59
C MET A 336 -20.34 -29.72 11.96
N TYR A 337 -19.01 -29.72 12.06
CA TYR A 337 -18.32 -29.87 13.33
C TYR A 337 -18.71 -28.77 14.32
N ILE A 338 -18.76 -27.50 13.88
CA ILE A 338 -19.16 -26.38 14.75
C ILE A 338 -20.58 -26.58 15.27
N VAL A 339 -21.53 -26.95 14.39
CA VAL A 339 -22.93 -27.19 14.78
C VAL A 339 -23.06 -28.28 15.85
N ILE A 340 -22.30 -29.38 15.71
CA ILE A 340 -22.30 -30.48 16.68
C ILE A 340 -21.67 -30.03 18.01
N ASN A 341 -20.55 -29.32 17.96
CA ASN A 341 -19.80 -28.94 19.17
C ASN A 341 -20.48 -27.81 19.98
N GLU A 342 -21.32 -27.00 19.36
CA GLU A 342 -22.14 -25.98 20.05
C GLU A 342 -23.30 -26.58 20.88
N GLY A 343 -23.49 -27.90 20.84
CA GLY A 343 -24.53 -28.58 21.64
C GLY A 343 -25.96 -28.26 21.18
N ILE A 344 -26.12 -27.71 19.97
CA ILE A 344 -27.40 -27.19 19.46
C ILE A 344 -28.43 -28.32 19.39
N VAL A 345 -28.01 -29.52 18.98
CA VAL A 345 -28.89 -30.67 18.84
C VAL A 345 -29.41 -31.11 20.20
N GLU A 346 -28.54 -31.19 21.20
CA GLU A 346 -28.86 -31.57 22.57
C GLU A 346 -29.82 -30.55 23.22
N ILE A 347 -29.59 -29.25 23.00
CA ILE A 347 -30.47 -28.18 23.49
C ILE A 347 -31.87 -28.30 22.85
N ILE A 348 -31.94 -28.53 21.54
CA ILE A 348 -33.22 -28.70 20.83
C ILE A 348 -33.95 -29.96 21.32
N GLN A 349 -33.23 -31.06 21.54
CA GLN A 349 -33.79 -32.30 22.06
C GLN A 349 -34.38 -32.10 23.46
N GLN A 350 -33.65 -31.42 24.36
CA GLN A 350 -34.15 -31.08 25.69
C GLN A 350 -35.40 -30.19 25.63
N ALA A 351 -35.43 -29.21 24.72
CA ALA A 351 -36.60 -28.36 24.53
C ALA A 351 -37.84 -29.18 24.08
N ALA A 352 -37.65 -30.12 23.15
CA ALA A 352 -38.72 -30.99 22.66
C ALA A 352 -39.23 -31.96 23.74
N GLU A 353 -38.33 -32.49 24.59
CA GLU A 353 -38.70 -33.33 25.73
C GLU A 353 -39.55 -32.58 26.76
N ASN A 354 -39.22 -31.31 27.01
CA ASN A 354 -39.96 -30.44 27.95
C ASN A 354 -41.36 -30.02 27.45
N GLU A 355 -41.65 -30.07 26.15
CA GLU A 355 -43.01 -29.84 25.61
C GLU A 355 -43.91 -31.09 25.70
N CYS A 356 -43.32 -32.29 25.84
CA CYS A 356 -44.06 -33.54 25.94
C CYS A 356 -44.43 -33.93 27.39
N THR A 357 -43.92 -33.20 28.38
CA THR A 357 -44.27 -33.27 29.81
C THR A 357 -45.20 -32.13 30.20
#